data_AF-A0A7Y2PK49-F1
#
_entry.id   AF-A0A7Y2PK49-F1
#
_cell.length_a   1.000
_cell.length_b   1.000
_cell.length_c   1.000
_cell.angle_alpha   90.00
_cell.angle_beta   90.00
_cell.angle_gamma   90.00
#
_symmetry.space_group_name_H-M   'P 1'
#
loop_
_entity.id
_entity.type
_entity.pdbx_description
1 polymer ?
#
loop_
_entity_poly.entity_id
_entity_poly.type
_entity_poly.pdbx_seq_one_letter_code
_entity_poly.pdbx_strand_id
1 'polypeptide(L)' 'MAHTRTFSSSKFRLWAPSAEKVYLCLLKDNKKQETEMEKSEGSTWFIDVKENLKKGSFFLFY' A
#
# COMPACT_ATOMS: atom_id res chain seq x y z
N MET A 1 -8.12 31.75 3.50
CA MET A 1 -7.73 30.60 4.33
C MET A 1 -7.63 29.39 3.41
N ALA A 2 -6.42 28.87 3.18
CA ALA A 2 -6.22 27.72 2.30
C ALA A 2 -6.68 26.45 3.01
N HIS A 3 -7.70 25.77 2.48
CA HIS A 3 -8.07 24.45 2.94
C HIS A 3 -6.95 23.47 2.57
N THR A 4 -6.14 23.08 3.54
CA THR A 4 -5.24 21.94 3.42
C THR A 4 -6.10 20.70 3.18
N ARG A 5 -6.17 20.23 1.93
CA ARG A 5 -6.74 18.92 1.59
C ARG A 5 -5.96 17.86 2.35
N THR A 6 -6.56 17.30 3.39
CA THR A 6 -6.05 16.10 4.05
C THR A 6 -6.20 14.94 3.08
N PHE A 7 -5.14 14.61 2.36
CA PHE A 7 -5.09 13.36 1.60
C PHE A 7 -5.11 12.22 2.63
N SER A 8 -6.20 11.45 2.66
CA SER A 8 -6.23 10.22 3.45
C SER A 8 -5.19 9.26 2.87
N SER A 9 -4.24 8.81 3.68
CA SER A 9 -3.31 7.75 3.28
C SER A 9 -3.61 6.45 4.00
N SER A 10 -3.33 5.33 3.34
CA SER A 10 -3.45 3.98 3.90
C SER A 10 -2.08 3.35 3.98
N LYS A 11 -1.71 2.89 5.18
CA LYS A 11 -0.41 2.30 5.45
C LYS A 11 -0.55 0.79 5.54
N PHE A 12 0.29 0.07 4.79
CA PHE A 12 0.35 -1.39 4.85
C PHE A 12 1.70 -1.82 5.42
N ARG A 13 1.66 -2.83 6.28
CA ARG A 13 2.85 -3.48 6.82
C ARG A 13 2.66 -4.99 6.78
N LEU A 14 3.61 -5.70 6.19
CA LEU A 14 3.62 -7.16 6.09
C LEU A 14 4.90 -7.70 6.72
N TRP A 15 4.79 -8.71 7.57
CA TRP A 15 5.96 -9.45 8.04
C TRP A 15 6.24 -10.60 7.07
N ALA A 16 7.38 -10.54 6.37
CA ALA A 16 7.79 -11.55 5.40
C ALA A 16 9.32 -11.65 5.41
N PRO A 17 9.90 -12.36 6.40
CA PRO A 17 11.32 -12.23 6.73
C PRO A 17 12.25 -12.85 5.69
N SER A 18 11.80 -13.91 5.01
CA SER A 18 12.55 -14.60 3.96
C SER A 18 12.26 -14.05 2.56
N ALA A 19 11.33 -13.11 2.42
CA ALA A 19 11.03 -12.53 1.12
C ALA A 19 12.19 -11.66 0.64
N GLU A 20 12.54 -11.76 -0.64
CA GLU A 20 13.52 -10.87 -1.27
C GLU A 20 12.87 -9.58 -1.76
N LYS A 21 11.58 -9.67 -2.13
CA LYS A 21 10.71 -8.57 -2.57
C LYS A 21 9.28 -8.88 -2.13
N VAL A 22 8.49 -7.84 -1.90
CA VAL A 22 7.05 -7.93 -1.65
C VAL A 22 6.35 -6.83 -2.44
N TYR A 23 5.26 -7.16 -3.10
CA TYR A 23 4.44 -6.21 -3.84
C TYR A 23 3.06 -6.05 -3.17
N LEU A 24 2.58 -4.82 -3.13
CA LEU A 24 1.18 -4.52 -2.89
C LEU A 24 0.46 -4.42 -4.24
N CYS A 25 -0.51 -5.31 -4.47
CA CYS A 25 -1.40 -5.24 -5.61
C CYS A 25 -2.74 -4.62 -5.19
N LEU A 26 -3.07 -3.45 -5.75
CA LEU A 26 -4.35 -2.77 -5.59
C LEU A 26 -5.23 -3.03 -6.81
N LEU A 27 -6.47 -3.47 -6.56
CA LEU A 27 -7.51 -3.60 -7.57
C LEU A 27 -8.55 -2.51 -7.32
N LYS A 28 -8.66 -1.56 -8.26
CA LYS A 28 -9.54 -0.40 -8.17
C LYS A 28 -10.13 -0.09 -9.53
N ASP A 29 -11.44 0.08 -9.61
CA ASP A 29 -12.15 0.37 -10.87
C ASP A 29 -11.80 -0.63 -12.00
N ASN A 30 -11.67 -1.92 -11.65
CA ASN A 30 -11.20 -3.02 -12.52
C ASN A 30 -9.79 -2.83 -13.11
N LYS A 31 -8.98 -1.91 -12.55
CA LYS A 31 -7.57 -1.73 -12.88
C LYS A 31 -6.70 -2.32 -11.78
N LYS A 32 -5.64 -3.00 -12.19
CA LYS A 32 -4.59 -3.51 -11.32
C LYS A 32 -3.45 -2.49 -11.25
N GLN A 33 -3.01 -2.17 -10.04
CA GLN A 33 -1.82 -1.37 -9.78
C GLN A 33 -0.92 -2.16 -8.83
N GLU A 34 0.34 -2.30 -9.19
CA GLU A 34 1.34 -3.02 -8.41
C GLU A 34 2.40 -2.02 -7.95
N THR A 35 2.73 -2.06 -6.66
CA THR A 35 3.77 -1.22 -6.09
C THR A 35 4.66 -2.08 -5.20
N GLU A 36 5.96 -2.03 -5.43
CA GLU A 36 6.93 -2.70 -4.57
C GLU A 36 6.92 -2.05 -3.17
N MET A 37 6.92 -2.88 -2.13
CA MET A 37 6.99 -2.42 -0.75
C MET A 37 8.45 -2.19 -0.34
N GLU A 38 8.66 -1.25 0.57
CA GLU A 38 9.98 -0.96 1.12
C GLU A 38 10.30 -1.91 2.27
N LYS A 39 11.49 -2.53 2.23
CA LYS A 39 11.98 -3.32 3.37
C LYS A 39 12.22 -2.40 4.56
N SER A 40 11.70 -2.78 5.72
CA SER A 40 11.72 -2.04 6.97
C SER A 40 12.26 -2.89 8.11
N GLU A 41 12.42 -2.29 9.28
CA GLU A 41 12.92 -2.97 10.48
C GLU A 41 12.05 -4.17 10.89
N GLY A 42 12.65 -5.11 11.62
CA GLY A 42 11.96 -6.33 12.07
C GLY A 42 11.61 -7.29 10.93
N SER A 43 12.30 -7.20 9.79
CA SER A 43 12.02 -8.00 8.59
C SER A 43 10.58 -7.82 8.08
N THR A 44 10.10 -6.58 8.18
CA THR A 44 8.79 -6.18 7.67
C THR A 44 8.93 -5.43 6.35
N TRP A 45 7.84 -5.37 5.61
CA TRP A 45 7.70 -4.65 4.36
C TRP A 45 6.63 -3.59 4.57
N PHE A 46 6.90 -2.36 4.12
CA PHE A 46 6.05 -1.20 4.39
C PHE A 46 5.75 -0.41 3.12
N ILE A 47 4.54 0.15 3.05
CA ILE A 47 4.18 1.12 2.01
C ILE A 47 3.11 2.08 2.54
N ASP A 48 3.24 3.36 2.19
CA ASP A 48 2.24 4.42 2.45
C ASP A 48 1.54 4.81 1.15
N VAL A 49 0.32 4.31 0.97
CA VAL A 49 -0.51 4.60 -0.20
C VAL A 49 -1.23 5.92 0.03
N LYS A 50 -0.74 6.99 -0.62
CA LYS A 50 -1.30 8.35 -0.55
C LYS A 50 -2.49 8.54 -1.49
N GLU A 51 -3.37 7.54 -1.54
CA GLU A 51 -4.55 7.54 -2.38
C GLU A 51 -5.79 7.22 -1.56
N ASN A 52 -6.94 7.76 -1.99
CA ASN A 52 -8.22 7.40 -1.39
C ASN A 52 -8.63 5.99 -1.87
N LEU A 53 -8.45 5.00 -1.00
CA LEU A 53 -8.96 3.64 -1.16
C LEU A 53 -10.45 3.63 -0.81
N LYS A 54 -11.28 3.95 -1.82
CA LYS A 54 -12.74 3.95 -1.67
C LYS A 54 -13.27 2.53 -1.43
N LYS A 55 -14.49 2.45 -0.88
CA LYS A 55 -15.27 1.21 -0.73
C LYS A 55 -15.29 0.45 -2.07
N GLY A 56 -14.86 -0.81 -2.07
CA GLY A 56 -14.71 -1.64 -3.29
C GLY A 56 -13.28 -1.77 -3.83
N SER A 57 -12.29 -1.13 -3.19
CA SER A 57 -10.87 -1.40 -3.47
C SER A 57 -10.47 -2.72 -2.80
N PHE A 58 -9.82 -3.61 -3.55
CA PHE A 58 -9.25 -4.86 -3.01
C PHE A 58 -7.73 -4.77 -3.01
N PHE A 59 -7.09 -5.46 -2.08
CA PHE A 59 -5.64 -5.54 -2.00
C PHE A 59 -5.16 -6.96 -1.74
N LEU A 60 -4.01 -7.30 -2.32
CA LEU A 60 -3.34 -8.59 -2.20
C LEU A 60 -1.83 -8.34 -2.05
N PHE A 61 -1.14 -9.25 -1.37
CA PHE A 61 0.32 -9.27 -1.24
C PHE A 61 0.88 -10.52 -1.92
N TYR A 62 2.00 -10.40 -2.63
CA TYR A 62 2.78 -11.53 -3.15
C TYR A 62 4.24 -11.15 -3.36
#